data_AF-A0A931WM09-F1
#
_entry.id   AF-A0A931WM09-F1
#
_cell.length_a   1.000
_cell.length_b   1.000
_cell.length_c   1.000
_cell.angle_alpha   90.00
_cell.angle_beta   90.00
_cell.angle_gamma   90.00
#
_symmetry.space_group_name_H-M   'P 1'
#
loop_
_entity.id
_entity.type
_entity.pdbx_description
1 polymer ?
#
loop_
_entity_poly.entity_id
_entity_poly.type
_entity_poly.pdbx_seq_one_letter_code
_entity_poly.pdbx_strand_id
1 'polypeptide(L)'
;MADATAAGLAQAAAGSAFHLFRDKQFRRLAGIEQLSQAEQDRVFNELVVASIVLIMLLLEAPDLRVAGEFQDYLAGLNKRISKAYVDHLGTLGVEANYLRDWEKLIAMRYEEYARDRHDVRAAAMQIESSKKSLDLDDLAKIQ
;
A
#
# COMPACT_ATOMS: atom_id res chain seq x y z
N MET A 1 9.30 13.44 -16.33
CA MET A 1 8.57 13.81 -15.09
C MET A 1 8.00 12.60 -14.38
N ALA A 2 7.15 11.78 -15.02
CA ALA A 2 6.56 10.60 -14.37
C ALA A 2 7.57 9.64 -13.72
N ASP A 3 8.70 9.36 -14.38
CA ASP A 3 9.75 8.49 -13.82
C ASP A 3 10.44 9.09 -12.58
N ALA A 4 10.70 10.40 -12.59
CA ALA A 4 11.27 11.09 -11.44
C ALA A 4 10.28 11.12 -10.26
N THR A 5 8.99 11.34 -10.53
CA THR A 5 7.92 11.24 -9.53
C THR A 5 7.81 9.83 -8.97
N ALA A 6 7.86 8.80 -9.83
CA ALA A 6 7.81 7.40 -9.41
C ALA A 6 8.98 7.03 -8.50
N ALA A 7 10.20 7.43 -8.87
CA ALA A 7 11.39 7.24 -8.06
C ALA A 7 11.28 7.96 -6.71
N GLY A 8 10.78 9.20 -6.70
CA GLY A 8 10.55 9.96 -5.46
C GLY A 8 9.54 9.27 -4.53
N LEU A 9 8.44 8.75 -5.07
CA LEU A 9 7.43 8.02 -4.30
C LEU A 9 7.98 6.68 -3.77
N ALA A 10 8.71 5.93 -4.60
CA ALA A 10 9.37 4.69 -4.18
C ALA A 10 10.38 4.93 -3.04
N GLN A 11 11.19 5.99 -3.16
CA GLN A 11 12.15 6.35 -2.12
C GLN A 11 11.46 6.84 -0.85
N ALA A 12 10.38 7.62 -0.96
CA ALA A 12 9.58 8.04 0.18
C ALA A 12 8.94 6.83 0.92
N ALA A 13 8.45 5.83 0.17
CA ALA A 13 7.94 4.59 0.74
C ALA A 13 9.02 3.83 1.51
N ALA A 14 10.19 3.61 0.89
CA ALA A 14 11.32 2.93 1.53
C ALA A 14 11.82 3.68 2.77
N GLY A 15 11.91 5.02 2.68
CA GLY A 15 12.28 5.86 3.81
C GLY A 15 11.28 5.78 4.96
N SER A 16 9.99 5.80 4.66
CA SER A 16 8.93 5.68 5.67
C SER A 16 8.97 4.31 6.36
N ALA A 17 9.12 3.24 5.60
CA ALA A 17 9.30 1.89 6.12
C ALA A 17 10.54 1.75 7.02
N PHE A 18 11.67 2.36 6.61
CA PHE A 18 12.88 2.40 7.41
C PHE A 18 12.68 3.16 8.73
N HIS A 19 12.06 4.33 8.69
CA HIS A 19 11.76 5.11 9.89
C HIS A 19 10.87 4.32 10.86
N LEU A 20 9.82 3.67 10.36
CA LEU A 20 8.95 2.81 11.18
C LEU A 20 9.69 1.61 11.76
N PHE A 21 10.49 0.90 10.95
CA PHE A 21 11.26 -0.26 11.40
C PHE A 21 12.30 0.10 12.48
N ARG A 22 12.80 1.33 12.47
CA ARG A 22 13.73 1.87 13.46
C ARG A 22 13.06 2.43 14.70
N ASP A 23 11.75 2.69 14.66
CA ASP A 23 11.02 3.25 15.79
C ASP A 23 11.03 2.30 16.99
N LYS A 24 11.37 2.85 18.17
CA LYS A 24 11.55 2.04 19.39
C LYS A 24 10.24 1.44 19.88
N GLN A 25 9.14 2.19 19.76
CA GLN A 25 7.84 1.73 20.23
C GLN A 25 7.31 0.62 19.32
N PHE A 26 7.41 0.81 18.00
CA PHE A 26 7.09 -0.22 17.01
C PHE A 26 7.90 -1.49 17.26
N ARG A 27 9.23 -1.38 17.37
CA ARG A 27 10.11 -2.54 17.60
C ARG A 27 9.76 -3.30 18.87
N ARG A 28 9.42 -2.58 19.95
CA ARG A 28 8.98 -3.17 21.21
C ARG A 28 7.64 -3.89 21.07
N LEU A 29 6.64 -3.26 20.45
CA LEU A 29 5.30 -3.83 20.28
C LEU A 29 5.30 -5.04 19.35
N ALA A 30 6.07 -4.98 18.27
CA ALA A 30 6.22 -6.07 17.31
C ALA A 30 7.21 -7.16 17.75
N GLY A 31 7.85 -7.01 18.93
CA GLY A 31 8.79 -8.00 19.46
C GLY A 31 10.03 -8.21 18.59
N ILE A 32 10.44 -7.22 17.80
CA ILE A 32 11.48 -7.34 16.75
C ILE A 32 12.82 -7.85 17.34
N GLU A 33 13.17 -7.44 18.55
CA GLU A 33 14.42 -7.82 19.20
C GLU A 33 14.51 -9.32 19.55
N GLN A 34 13.37 -10.01 19.58
CA GLN A 34 13.29 -11.45 19.86
C GLN A 34 13.31 -12.30 18.59
N LEU A 35 13.19 -11.66 17.42
CA LEU A 35 13.18 -12.33 16.14
C LEU A 35 14.60 -12.63 15.65
N SER A 36 14.75 -13.74 14.93
CA SER A 36 15.98 -14.02 14.18
C SER A 36 16.25 -12.92 13.15
N GLN A 37 17.51 -12.75 12.74
CA GLN A 37 17.86 -11.76 11.71
C GLN A 37 17.02 -11.93 10.43
N ALA A 38 16.82 -13.17 9.98
CA ALA A 38 16.01 -13.47 8.81
C ALA A 38 14.55 -12.99 8.95
N GLU A 39 13.95 -13.15 10.13
CA GLU A 39 12.60 -12.66 10.39
C GLU A 39 12.56 -11.13 10.51
N GLN A 40 13.59 -10.51 11.08
CA GLN A 40 13.71 -9.04 11.09
C GLN A 40 13.79 -8.49 9.67
N ASP A 41 14.60 -9.12 8.81
CA ASP A 41 14.74 -8.75 7.39
C ASP A 41 13.42 -8.96 6.64
N ARG A 42 12.71 -10.06 6.91
CA ARG A 42 11.38 -10.33 6.35
C ARG A 42 10.38 -9.24 6.73
N VAL A 43 10.34 -8.85 8.01
CA VAL A 43 9.46 -7.76 8.49
C VAL A 43 9.81 -6.44 7.80
N PHE A 44 11.10 -6.11 7.69
CA PHE A 44 11.52 -4.89 7.01
C PHE A 44 11.08 -4.90 5.52
N ASN A 45 11.30 -6.01 4.81
CA ASN A 45 10.88 -6.14 3.42
C ASN A 45 9.36 -5.97 3.27
N GLU A 46 8.57 -6.58 4.15
CA GLU A 46 7.11 -6.43 4.14
C GLU A 46 6.69 -4.98 4.37
N LEU A 47 7.33 -4.25 5.30
CA LEU A 47 7.05 -2.83 5.54
C LEU A 47 7.30 -1.97 4.29
N VAL A 48 8.38 -2.25 3.56
CA VAL A 48 8.70 -1.53 2.32
C VAL A 48 7.67 -1.85 1.24
N VAL A 49 7.38 -3.13 0.99
CA VAL A 49 6.39 -3.52 -0.03
C VAL A 49 5.02 -2.97 0.30
N ALA A 50 4.58 -3.08 1.56
CA ALA A 50 3.29 -2.56 1.99
C ALA A 50 3.19 -1.04 1.79
N SER A 51 4.27 -0.29 2.06
CA SER A 51 4.30 1.15 1.84
C SER A 51 4.22 1.50 0.34
N ILE A 52 4.92 0.76 -0.52
CA ILE A 52 4.87 0.94 -1.98
C ILE A 52 3.45 0.66 -2.50
N VAL A 53 2.88 -0.47 -2.12
CA VAL A 53 1.54 -0.89 -2.57
C VAL A 53 0.46 0.05 -2.05
N LEU A 54 0.58 0.57 -0.83
CA LEU A 54 -0.34 1.56 -0.29
C LEU A 54 -0.39 2.83 -1.16
N ILE A 55 0.76 3.33 -1.62
CA ILE A 55 0.81 4.48 -2.53
C ILE A 55 0.14 4.11 -3.86
N MET A 56 0.44 2.95 -4.44
CA MET A 56 -0.18 2.49 -5.67
C MET A 56 -1.72 2.46 -5.57
N LEU A 57 -2.25 1.84 -4.51
CA LEU A 57 -3.69 1.76 -4.26
C LEU A 57 -4.34 3.12 -4.02
N LEU A 58 -3.64 4.04 -3.37
CA LEU A 58 -4.11 5.42 -3.17
C LEU A 58 -4.24 6.16 -4.49
N LEU A 59 -3.29 5.98 -5.42
CA LEU A 59 -3.35 6.61 -6.74
C LEU A 59 -4.49 6.08 -7.62
N GLU A 60 -4.99 4.87 -7.33
CA GLU A 60 -6.16 4.25 -7.98
C GLU A 60 -7.46 4.48 -7.20
N ALA A 61 -7.43 5.28 -6.14
CA ALA A 61 -8.62 5.54 -5.35
C ALA A 61 -9.62 6.40 -6.16
N PRO A 62 -10.86 5.92 -6.42
CA PRO A 62 -11.83 6.68 -7.22
C PRO A 62 -12.36 7.91 -6.48
N ASP A 63 -12.18 7.95 -5.16
CA ASP A 63 -12.45 9.06 -4.26
C ASP A 63 -11.31 10.07 -4.20
N LEU A 64 -10.17 9.79 -4.83
CA LEU A 64 -9.10 10.76 -5.01
C LEU A 64 -9.63 11.87 -5.93
N ARG A 65 -9.94 13.03 -5.35
CA ARG A 65 -10.52 14.18 -6.04
C ARG A 65 -9.47 14.89 -6.90
N VAL A 66 -9.10 14.27 -8.01
CA VAL A 66 -8.15 14.80 -8.98
C VAL A 66 -8.92 15.23 -10.22
N ALA A 67 -8.50 16.34 -10.84
CA ALA A 67 -9.04 16.74 -12.13
C ALA A 67 -8.84 15.61 -13.16
N GLY A 68 -9.84 15.38 -14.01
CA GLY A 68 -9.87 14.25 -14.94
C GLY A 68 -8.64 14.16 -15.84
N GLU A 69 -8.04 15.29 -16.18
CA GLU A 69 -6.81 15.40 -16.98
C GLU A 69 -5.57 14.72 -16.37
N PHE A 70 -5.58 14.47 -15.05
CA PHE A 70 -4.48 13.78 -14.37
C PHE A 70 -4.75 12.29 -14.15
N GLN A 71 -5.94 11.76 -14.46
CA GLN A 71 -6.26 10.35 -14.21
C GLN A 71 -5.33 9.42 -14.99
N ASP A 72 -5.11 9.70 -16.27
CA ASP A 72 -4.18 8.93 -17.11
C ASP A 72 -2.73 9.04 -16.61
N TYR A 73 -2.34 10.21 -16.12
CA TYR A 73 -1.02 10.42 -15.52
C TYR A 73 -0.85 9.58 -14.26
N LEU A 74 -1.83 9.54 -13.37
CA LEU A 74 -1.78 8.77 -12.13
C LEU A 74 -1.82 7.26 -12.39
N ALA A 75 -2.63 6.80 -13.33
CA ALA A 75 -2.65 5.40 -13.77
C ALA A 75 -1.29 4.97 -14.36
N GLY A 76 -0.68 5.84 -15.18
CA GLY A 76 0.66 5.63 -15.72
C GLY A 76 1.76 5.68 -14.66
N LEU A 77 1.59 6.50 -13.62
CA LEU A 77 2.52 6.64 -12.51
C LEU A 77 2.56 5.38 -11.64
N ASN A 78 1.40 4.79 -11.34
CA ASN A 78 1.29 3.59 -10.51
C ASN A 78 2.21 2.44 -10.99
N LYS A 79 2.14 2.10 -12.28
CA LYS A 79 2.98 1.05 -12.89
C LYS A 79 4.48 1.33 -12.82
N ARG A 80 4.87 2.61 -12.71
CA ARG A 80 6.27 3.04 -12.70
C ARG A 80 6.88 3.01 -11.29
N ILE A 81 6.07 3.10 -10.23
CA ILE A 81 6.57 3.16 -8.84
C ILE A 81 7.27 1.85 -8.45
N SER A 82 6.62 0.71 -8.70
CA SER A 82 7.20 -0.61 -8.39
C SER A 82 8.50 -0.83 -9.17
N LYS A 83 8.50 -0.51 -10.47
CA LYS A 83 9.69 -0.57 -11.30
C LYS A 83 10.81 0.33 -10.79
N ALA A 84 10.50 1.58 -10.41
CA ALA A 84 11.50 2.52 -9.92
C ALA A 84 12.18 2.02 -8.63
N TYR A 85 11.43 1.34 -7.75
CA TYR A 85 12.01 0.73 -6.56
C TYR A 85 12.95 -0.44 -6.91
N VAL A 86 12.55 -1.33 -7.81
CA VAL A 86 13.39 -2.47 -8.26
C VAL A 86 14.63 -1.97 -8.98
N ASP A 87 14.49 -0.99 -9.87
CA ASP A 87 15.62 -0.37 -10.58
C ASP A 87 16.58 0.27 -9.55
N HIS A 88 16.07 0.91 -8.49
CA HIS A 88 16.89 1.44 -7.41
C HIS A 88 17.66 0.34 -6.65
N LEU A 89 17.04 -0.79 -6.33
CA LEU A 89 17.74 -1.94 -5.74
C LEU A 89 18.87 -2.44 -6.66
N GLY A 90 18.65 -2.44 -7.97
CA GLY A 90 19.69 -2.75 -8.95
C GLY A 90 20.87 -1.78 -8.87
N THR A 91 20.63 -0.48 -8.69
CA THR A 91 21.71 0.51 -8.49
C THR A 91 22.51 0.31 -7.21
N LEU A 92 21.92 -0.35 -6.20
CA LEU A 92 22.59 -0.71 -4.95
C LEU A 92 23.39 -2.03 -5.05
N GLY A 93 23.38 -2.69 -6.20
CA GLY A 93 24.13 -3.92 -6.45
C GLY A 93 23.38 -5.21 -6.13
N VAL A 94 22.06 -5.17 -5.96
CA VAL A 94 21.24 -6.38 -5.78
C VAL A 94 21.26 -7.23 -7.06
N GLU A 95 21.53 -8.53 -6.92
CA GLU A 95 21.62 -9.44 -8.05
C GLU A 95 20.29 -9.59 -8.80
N ALA A 96 20.38 -9.81 -10.12
CA ALA A 96 19.21 -9.88 -11.00
C ALA A 96 18.16 -10.93 -10.59
N ASN A 97 18.59 -12.03 -9.96
CA ASN A 97 17.67 -13.05 -9.45
C ASN A 97 16.77 -12.48 -8.33
N TYR A 98 17.37 -11.75 -7.39
CA TYR A 98 16.63 -11.12 -6.30
C TYR A 98 15.76 -9.95 -6.78
N LEU A 99 16.19 -9.21 -7.81
CA LEU A 99 15.37 -8.16 -8.43
C LEU A 99 14.05 -8.74 -8.99
N ARG A 100 14.12 -9.90 -9.64
CA ARG A 100 12.91 -10.61 -10.13
C ARG A 100 12.01 -11.07 -8.99
N ASP A 101 12.60 -11.50 -7.88
CA ASP A 101 11.82 -11.90 -6.70
C ASP A 101 11.11 -10.70 -6.07
N TRP A 102 11.75 -9.52 -6.05
CA TRP A 102 11.12 -8.26 -5.64
C TRP A 102 9.96 -7.85 -6.56
N GLU A 103 10.13 -7.95 -7.88
CA GLU A 103 9.04 -7.67 -8.83
C GLU A 103 7.82 -8.56 -8.56
N LYS A 104 8.05 -9.86 -8.37
CA LYS A 104 6.99 -10.82 -8.03
C LYS A 104 6.36 -10.53 -6.68
N LEU A 105 7.15 -10.23 -5.66
CA LEU A 105 6.66 -9.95 -4.31
C LEU A 105 5.74 -8.73 -4.29
N ILE A 106 6.15 -7.64 -4.96
CA ILE A 106 5.34 -6.42 -5.05
C ILE A 106 4.03 -6.71 -5.80
N ALA A 107 4.10 -7.44 -6.91
CA ALA A 107 2.90 -7.82 -7.68
C ALA A 107 1.94 -8.68 -6.86
N MET A 108 2.44 -9.70 -6.17
CA MET A 108 1.63 -10.57 -5.31
C MET A 108 0.94 -9.80 -4.17
N ARG A 109 1.68 -8.91 -3.50
CA ARG A 109 1.12 -8.08 -2.41
C ARG A 109 0.10 -7.07 -2.92
N TYR A 110 0.34 -6.48 -4.09
CA TYR A 110 -0.63 -5.63 -4.74
C TYR A 110 -1.94 -6.37 -5.03
N GLU A 111 -1.87 -7.57 -5.63
CA GLU A 111 -3.06 -8.38 -5.92
C GLU A 111 -3.80 -8.84 -4.66
N GLU A 112 -3.08 -9.13 -3.58
CA GLU A 112 -3.65 -9.48 -2.28
C GLU A 112 -4.42 -8.30 -1.69
N TYR A 113 -3.78 -7.14 -1.53
CA TYR A 113 -4.41 -5.98 -0.92
C TYR A 113 -5.51 -5.37 -1.79
N ALA A 114 -5.39 -5.43 -3.12
CA ALA A 114 -6.43 -4.99 -4.02
C ALA A 114 -7.69 -5.85 -3.91
N ARG A 115 -7.56 -7.18 -3.74
CA ARG A 115 -8.70 -8.07 -3.50
C ARG A 115 -9.38 -7.77 -2.17
N ASP A 116 -8.59 -7.64 -1.10
CA ASP A 116 -9.11 -7.31 0.23
C ASP A 116 -9.86 -5.96 0.23
N ARG A 117 -9.40 -4.99 -0.58
CA ARG A 117 -10.09 -3.71 -0.76
C ARG A 117 -11.50 -3.88 -1.35
N HIS A 118 -11.68 -4.76 -2.33
CA HIS A 118 -13.01 -5.03 -2.91
C HIS A 118 -13.94 -5.64 -1.87
N ASP A 119 -13.44 -6.56 -1.05
CA ASP A 119 -14.21 -7.22 0.00
C ASP A 119 -14.57 -6.27 1.15
N VAL A 120 -13.61 -5.45 1.60
CA VAL A 120 -13.84 -4.42 2.62
C VAL A 120 -14.81 -3.34 2.12
N ARG A 121 -14.69 -2.93 0.84
CA ARG A 121 -15.62 -1.95 0.26
C ARG A 121 -17.02 -2.54 0.11
N ALA A 122 -17.15 -3.80 -0.31
CA ALA A 122 -18.42 -4.49 -0.37
C ALA A 122 -19.06 -4.60 1.03
N ALA A 123 -18.28 -4.96 2.05
CA ALA A 123 -18.72 -5.00 3.44
C ALA A 123 -19.12 -3.61 3.96
N ALA A 124 -18.34 -2.56 3.68
CA ALA A 124 -18.66 -1.19 4.06
C ALA A 124 -19.95 -0.68 3.39
N MET A 125 -20.15 -0.99 2.11
CA MET A 125 -21.40 -0.69 1.39
C MET A 125 -22.59 -1.45 1.97
N GLN A 126 -22.43 -2.73 2.33
CA GLN A 126 -23.48 -3.49 3.03
C GLN A 126 -23.85 -2.82 4.36
N ILE A 127 -22.86 -2.47 5.20
CA ILE A 127 -23.08 -1.77 6.47
C ILE A 127 -23.78 -0.42 6.26
N GLU A 128 -23.36 0.36 5.27
CA GLU A 128 -23.99 1.64 4.93
C GLU A 128 -25.45 1.45 4.47
N SER A 129 -25.72 0.44 3.64
CA SER A 129 -27.06 0.11 3.17
C SER A 129 -27.98 -0.37 4.31
N SER A 130 -27.44 -1.16 5.25
CA SER A 130 -28.16 -1.62 6.44
C SER A 130 -28.39 -0.48 7.44
N LYS A 131 -27.46 0.47 7.57
CA LYS A 131 -27.67 1.68 8.38
C LYS A 131 -28.69 2.62 7.77
N LYS A 132 -28.79 2.67 6.43
CA LYS A 132 -29.81 3.45 5.72
C LYS A 132 -31.22 2.85 5.82
N SER A 133 -31.34 1.59 6.25
CA SER A 133 -32.64 0.91 6.43
C SER A 133 -33.19 0.96 7.87
N LEU A 134 -32.57 1.72 8.77
CA LEU A 134 -33.23 2.10 10.03
C LEU A 134 -34.14 3.29 9.72
N ASP A 135 -35.43 3.04 9.82
CA ASP A 135 -36.50 3.59 8.99
C ASP A 135 -37.07 4.92 9.51
N LEU A 136 -37.57 5.77 8.60
CA LEU A 136 -38.41 6.92 8.96
C LEU A 136 -39.72 6.46 9.64
N ASP A 137 -40.13 5.22 9.39
CA ASP A 137 -41.30 4.58 10.02
C ASP A 137 -41.02 4.08 11.46
N ASP A 138 -39.76 3.94 11.87
CA ASP A 138 -39.41 3.55 13.25
C ASP A 138 -39.38 4.75 14.21
N LEU A 139 -39.10 5.95 13.69
CA LEU A 139 -39.18 7.20 14.47
C LEU A 139 -40.63 7.63 14.76
N ALA A 140 -41.60 7.20 13.95
CA ALA A 140 -43.01 7.52 14.12
C ALA A 140 -43.69 6.74 15.27
N LYS A 141 -43.04 5.71 15.83
CA LYS A 141 -43.58 4.86 16.91
C LYS A 141 -43.16 5.28 18.32
N ILE A 142 -42.46 6.42 18.47
CA ILE A 142 -41.92 6.93 19.74
C ILE A 142 -42.71 8.14 20.28
N GLN A 143 -43.90 8.44 19.75
CA GLN A 143 -44.83 9.42 20.34
C GLN A 143 -45.94 8.78 21.15
#